data_AF-A0A843GVW3-F1
#
_entry.id   AF-A0A843GVW3-F1
#
_cell.length_a   1.000
_cell.length_b   1.000
_cell.length_c   1.000
_cell.angle_alpha   90.00
_cell.angle_beta   90.00
_cell.angle_gamma   90.00
#
_symmetry.space_group_name_H-M   'P 1'
#
loop_
_entity.id
_entity.type
_entity.pdbx_description
1 polymer ?
#
loop_
_entity_poly.entity_id
_entity_poly.type
_entity_poly.pdbx_seq_one_letter_code
_entity_poly.pdbx_strand_id
1 'polypeptide(L)'
;MSADNEVLVDFYDEEALKDSITCDLEHYTQSRKIGQYTPNGRKPSYTEMVDETRYRKLVEDIEKSNVSEQDKYFLKMAATRHLKFTYKNIADYYANSSPEVQKLMEDSILVMIDYDDALANGYIRMSNKIDDIAKQDILKNLEMRKEKEKNGFVYRK
;
A
#
# COMPACT_ATOMS: atom_id res chain seq x y z
N MET A 1 56.06 16.99 20.88
CA MET A 1 54.98 16.70 21.84
C MET A 1 53.76 16.31 21.01
N SER A 2 53.64 15.02 20.68
CA SER A 2 52.42 14.43 20.15
C SER A 2 51.79 13.64 21.28
N ALA A 3 50.54 13.94 21.61
CA ALA A 3 49.72 13.11 22.47
C ALA A 3 48.38 12.95 21.76
N ASP A 4 48.25 11.78 21.14
CA ASP A 4 47.16 10.83 21.39
C ASP A 4 45.74 11.40 21.24
N ASN A 5 45.26 11.35 20.00
CA ASN A 5 43.85 11.16 19.74
C ASN A 5 43.68 9.71 19.26
N GLU A 6 43.73 8.78 20.22
CA GLU A 6 43.44 7.37 20.01
C GLU A 6 41.94 7.24 19.72
N VAL A 7 41.57 7.22 18.44
CA VAL A 7 40.23 6.85 18.02
C VAL A 7 40.12 5.35 18.20
N LEU A 8 39.50 4.95 19.30
CA LEU A 8 39.04 3.60 19.55
C LEU A 8 37.94 3.26 18.54
N VAL A 9 38.32 2.91 17.32
CA VAL A 9 37.41 2.25 16.37
C VAL A 9 37.40 0.79 16.78
N ASP A 10 36.52 0.47 17.71
CA ASP A 10 36.30 -0.89 18.12
C ASP A 10 36.01 -1.75 16.87
N PHE A 11 36.70 -2.87 16.87
CA PHE A 11 36.79 -3.90 15.86
C PHE A 11 35.42 -4.58 15.71
N TYR A 12 34.48 -3.93 15.02
CA TYR A 12 33.23 -4.58 14.65
C TYR A 12 33.53 -5.58 13.54
N ASP A 13 33.38 -6.86 13.88
CA ASP A 13 33.44 -7.96 12.94
C ASP A 13 32.29 -7.83 11.91
N GLU A 14 32.63 -7.32 10.72
CA GLU A 14 31.70 -7.16 9.60
C GLU A 14 31.01 -8.47 9.20
N GLU A 15 31.67 -9.61 9.43
CA GLU A 15 31.18 -10.93 9.08
C GLU A 15 30.10 -11.36 10.09
N ALA A 16 30.33 -11.12 11.38
CA ALA A 16 29.33 -11.33 12.43
C ALA A 16 28.11 -10.40 12.28
N LEU A 17 28.32 -9.15 11.85
CA LEU A 17 27.23 -8.20 11.59
C LEU A 17 26.41 -8.62 10.35
N LYS A 18 27.07 -9.10 9.29
CA LYS A 18 26.40 -9.66 8.13
C LYS A 18 25.60 -10.90 8.49
N ASP A 19 26.16 -11.85 9.22
CA ASP A 19 25.44 -13.06 9.61
C ASP A 19 24.22 -12.74 10.48
N SER A 20 24.35 -11.79 11.42
CA SER A 20 23.23 -11.27 12.22
C SER A 20 22.11 -10.68 11.35
N ILE A 21 22.44 -9.81 10.41
CA ILE A 21 21.45 -9.15 9.53
C ILE A 21 20.80 -10.18 8.59
N THR A 22 21.58 -11.11 8.06
CA THR A 22 21.08 -12.09 7.08
C THR A 22 20.17 -13.13 7.74
N CYS A 23 20.50 -13.56 8.97
CA CYS A 23 19.69 -14.53 9.72
C CYS A 23 18.32 -13.96 10.15
N ASP A 24 18.27 -12.67 10.51
CA ASP A 24 17.01 -11.97 10.79
C ASP A 24 16.19 -11.77 9.50
N LEU A 25 16.83 -11.38 8.40
CA LEU A 25 16.13 -11.19 7.13
C LEU A 25 15.46 -12.48 6.65
N GLU A 26 16.16 -13.62 6.72
CA GLU A 26 15.60 -14.94 6.34
C GLU A 26 14.41 -15.37 7.19
N HIS A 27 14.37 -15.00 8.48
CA HIS A 27 13.22 -15.24 9.36
C HIS A 27 12.02 -14.35 9.01
N TYR A 28 12.26 -13.09 8.64
CA TYR A 28 11.20 -12.13 8.27
C TYR A 28 10.70 -12.30 6.83
N THR A 29 11.54 -12.78 5.90
CA THR A 29 11.21 -12.95 4.48
C THR A 29 10.79 -14.37 4.12
N GLN A 30 10.33 -15.18 5.07
CA GLN A 30 9.76 -16.49 4.75
C GLN A 30 8.69 -16.32 3.66
N SER A 31 9.07 -16.69 2.43
CA SER A 31 8.25 -16.64 1.25
C SER A 31 7.16 -17.70 1.39
N ARG A 32 6.14 -17.40 2.19
CA ARG A 32 4.89 -18.16 2.17
C ARG A 32 4.39 -18.07 0.75
N LYS A 33 4.27 -19.22 0.07
CA LYS A 33 3.53 -19.31 -1.19
C LYS A 33 2.14 -18.74 -0.91
N ILE A 34 1.91 -17.51 -1.37
CA ILE A 34 0.61 -16.88 -1.34
C ILE A 34 -0.24 -17.75 -2.26
N GLY A 35 -1.15 -18.52 -1.67
CA GLY A 35 -2.08 -19.31 -2.46
C GLY A 35 -2.91 -18.33 -3.30
N GLN A 36 -2.75 -18.38 -4.62
CA GLN A 36 -3.55 -17.55 -5.51
C GLN A 36 -5.02 -17.92 -5.31
N TYR A 37 -5.84 -16.91 -5.07
CA TYR A 37 -7.25 -17.11 -4.79
C TYR A 37 -8.06 -17.19 -6.08
N THR A 38 -8.71 -18.32 -6.32
CA THR A 38 -9.68 -18.49 -7.41
C THR A 38 -11.10 -18.30 -6.85
N PRO A 39 -11.88 -17.32 -7.35
CA PRO A 39 -13.27 -17.13 -6.93
C PRO A 39 -14.14 -18.37 -7.22
N ASN A 40 -15.01 -18.74 -6.28
CA ASN A 40 -15.89 -19.91 -6.35
C ASN A 40 -17.27 -19.59 -6.97
N GLY A 41 -17.46 -18.41 -7.56
CA GLY A 41 -18.67 -18.01 -8.30
C GLY A 41 -19.94 -17.78 -7.47
N ARG A 42 -19.89 -18.05 -6.16
CA ARG A 42 -20.99 -17.79 -5.21
C ARG A 42 -20.76 -16.46 -4.51
N LYS A 43 -21.79 -15.62 -4.45
CA LYS A 43 -21.77 -14.41 -3.59
C LYS A 43 -22.15 -14.80 -2.15
N PRO A 44 -21.23 -14.68 -1.17
CA PRO A 44 -21.53 -15.01 0.21
C PRO A 44 -22.41 -13.95 0.88
N SER A 45 -23.07 -14.34 1.96
CA SER A 45 -23.83 -13.43 2.82
C SER A 45 -22.91 -12.64 3.77
N TYR A 46 -23.41 -11.55 4.34
CA TYR A 46 -22.63 -10.71 5.27
C TYR A 46 -22.17 -11.48 6.52
N THR A 47 -23.00 -12.36 7.05
CA THR A 47 -22.68 -13.18 8.23
C THR A 47 -21.57 -14.21 7.97
N GLU A 48 -21.31 -14.54 6.70
CA GLU A 48 -20.18 -15.38 6.32
C GLU A 48 -18.88 -14.59 6.16
N MET A 49 -18.97 -13.28 5.96
CA MET A 49 -17.82 -12.40 5.75
C MET A 49 -17.28 -11.79 7.03
N VAL A 50 -18.13 -11.61 8.06
CA VAL A 50 -17.71 -10.98 9.32
C VAL A 50 -18.31 -11.71 10.53
N ASP A 51 -17.44 -12.10 11.47
CA ASP A 51 -17.85 -12.45 12.82
C ASP A 51 -17.77 -11.20 13.71
N GLU A 52 -18.94 -10.76 14.17
CA GLU A 52 -19.14 -9.57 14.99
C GLU A 52 -19.49 -9.89 16.45
N THR A 53 -19.37 -11.16 16.86
CA THR A 53 -19.80 -11.64 18.19
C THR A 53 -19.17 -10.82 19.32
N ARG A 54 -17.85 -10.62 19.27
CA ARG A 54 -17.13 -9.85 20.31
C ARG A 54 -17.45 -8.36 20.23
N TYR A 55 -17.58 -7.82 19.02
CA TYR A 55 -17.96 -6.42 18.79
C TYR A 55 -19.33 -6.12 19.41
N ARG A 56 -20.36 -6.91 19.08
CA ARG A 56 -21.73 -6.72 19.58
C ARG A 56 -21.79 -6.75 21.10
N LYS A 57 -21.10 -7.71 21.73
CA LYS A 57 -21.02 -7.79 23.20
C LYS A 57 -20.45 -6.51 23.81
N LEU A 58 -19.34 -6.01 23.28
CA LEU A 58 -18.71 -4.79 23.78
C LEU A 58 -19.61 -3.57 23.60
N VAL A 59 -20.26 -3.44 22.44
CA VAL A 59 -21.21 -2.34 22.19
C VAL A 59 -22.37 -2.40 23.18
N GLU A 60 -22.92 -3.57 23.45
CA GLU A 60 -23.98 -3.74 24.45
C GLU A 60 -23.54 -3.31 25.86
N ASP A 61 -22.33 -3.70 26.27
CA ASP A 61 -21.75 -3.29 27.56
C ASP A 61 -21.54 -1.76 27.63
N ILE A 62 -21.08 -1.14 26.54
CA ILE A 62 -20.88 0.32 26.44
C ILE A 62 -22.21 1.07 26.53
N GLU A 63 -23.25 0.61 25.83
CA GLU A 63 -24.57 1.25 25.85
C GLU A 63 -25.20 1.22 27.25
N LYS A 64 -25.01 0.12 27.99
CA LYS A 64 -25.50 -0.06 29.36
C LYS A 64 -24.70 0.71 30.41
N SER A 65 -23.56 1.29 30.04
CA SER A 65 -22.70 2.01 30.97
C SER A 65 -23.18 3.44 31.23
N ASN A 66 -22.72 4.00 32.34
CA ASN A 66 -23.03 5.38 32.76
C ASN A 66 -21.95 6.39 32.33
N VAL A 67 -21.05 6.02 31.40
CA VAL A 67 -20.03 6.95 30.88
C VAL A 67 -20.68 8.00 29.98
N SER A 68 -19.92 9.06 29.68
CA SER A 68 -20.43 10.14 28.82
C SER A 68 -20.76 9.64 27.41
N GLU A 69 -21.70 10.30 26.72
CA GLU A 69 -22.04 9.94 25.34
C GLU A 69 -20.84 10.09 24.39
N GLN A 70 -19.93 11.03 24.68
CA GLN A 70 -18.68 11.19 23.94
C GLN A 70 -17.76 9.98 24.13
N ASP A 71 -17.62 9.48 25.36
CA ASP A 71 -16.83 8.28 25.64
C ASP A 71 -17.47 7.04 25.01
N LYS A 72 -18.81 6.91 25.06
CA LYS A 72 -19.51 5.81 24.40
C LYS A 72 -19.23 5.80 22.90
N TYR A 73 -19.28 6.96 22.25
CA TYR A 73 -18.97 7.08 20.83
C TYR A 73 -17.55 6.61 20.53
N PHE A 74 -16.56 7.11 21.27
CA PHE A 74 -15.17 6.69 21.12
C PHE A 74 -14.98 5.18 21.33
N LEU A 75 -15.57 4.63 22.39
CA LEU A 75 -15.44 3.21 22.73
C LEU A 75 -16.11 2.31 21.67
N LYS A 76 -17.24 2.72 21.07
CA LYS A 76 -17.88 1.97 19.98
C LYS A 76 -17.01 1.94 18.73
N MET A 77 -16.42 3.08 18.35
CA MET A 77 -15.45 3.11 17.24
C MET A 77 -14.29 2.16 17.55
N ALA A 78 -13.76 2.21 18.76
CA ALA A 78 -12.65 1.37 19.16
C ALA A 78 -13.03 -0.12 19.17
N ALA A 79 -14.28 -0.47 19.54
CA ALA A 79 -14.77 -1.85 19.54
C ALA A 79 -14.78 -2.49 18.15
N THR A 80 -14.85 -1.71 17.06
CA THR A 80 -14.79 -2.22 15.67
C THR A 80 -13.53 -3.03 15.39
N ARG A 81 -12.44 -2.84 16.15
CA ARG A 81 -11.21 -3.65 16.09
C ARG A 81 -11.42 -5.14 16.36
N HIS A 82 -12.57 -5.51 16.94
CA HIS A 82 -12.92 -6.88 17.26
C HIS A 82 -13.76 -7.58 16.20
N LEU A 83 -14.06 -6.90 15.08
CA LEU A 83 -14.64 -7.53 13.90
C LEU A 83 -13.61 -8.48 13.29
N LYS A 84 -14.02 -9.72 13.01
CA LYS A 84 -13.17 -10.73 12.39
C LYS A 84 -13.63 -11.00 10.96
N PHE A 85 -12.85 -10.55 10.00
CA PHE A 85 -13.15 -10.68 8.58
C PHE A 85 -12.65 -12.01 8.00
N THR A 86 -13.51 -12.67 7.23
CA THR A 86 -13.15 -13.87 6.46
C THR A 86 -12.77 -13.46 5.04
N TYR A 87 -11.48 -13.18 4.81
CA TYR A 87 -10.97 -12.64 3.54
C TYR A 87 -11.26 -13.51 2.32
N LYS A 88 -11.33 -14.83 2.49
CA LYS A 88 -11.75 -15.75 1.43
C LYS A 88 -13.15 -15.42 0.90
N ASN A 89 -14.11 -15.21 1.79
CA ASN A 89 -15.49 -14.92 1.42
C ASN A 89 -15.62 -13.47 0.91
N ILE A 90 -14.83 -12.55 1.45
CA ILE A 90 -14.76 -11.17 0.98
C ILE A 90 -14.26 -11.11 -0.46
N ALA A 91 -13.27 -11.92 -0.83
CA ALA A 91 -12.80 -12.00 -2.21
C ALA A 91 -13.87 -12.57 -3.17
N ASP A 92 -14.61 -13.61 -2.75
CA ASP A 92 -15.79 -14.12 -3.47
C ASP A 92 -16.86 -13.03 -3.65
N TYR A 93 -17.10 -12.24 -2.60
CA TYR A 93 -18.05 -11.12 -2.64
C TYR A 93 -17.60 -10.00 -3.56
N TYR A 94 -16.33 -9.63 -3.52
CA TYR A 94 -15.71 -8.63 -4.39
C TYR A 94 -15.86 -9.00 -5.87
N ALA A 95 -15.54 -10.26 -6.23
CA ALA A 95 -15.66 -10.76 -7.60
C ALA A 95 -17.09 -10.69 -8.16
N ASN A 96 -18.10 -10.69 -7.29
CA ASN A 96 -19.53 -10.67 -7.64
C ASN A 96 -20.23 -9.35 -7.25
N SER A 97 -19.48 -8.25 -7.08
CA SER A 97 -20.03 -6.95 -6.68
C SER A 97 -19.99 -5.93 -7.80
N SER A 98 -20.77 -4.85 -7.64
CA SER A 98 -20.77 -3.75 -8.62
C SER A 98 -19.40 -3.04 -8.61
N PRO A 99 -19.03 -2.34 -9.70
CA PRO A 99 -17.77 -1.59 -9.75
C PRO A 99 -17.62 -0.55 -8.63
N GLU A 100 -18.72 0.07 -8.19
CA GLU A 100 -18.71 1.01 -7.08
C GLU A 100 -18.32 0.35 -5.75
N VAL A 101 -18.89 -0.82 -5.47
CA VAL A 101 -18.57 -1.59 -4.26
C VAL A 101 -17.14 -2.09 -4.31
N GLN A 102 -16.68 -2.59 -5.46
CA GLN A 102 -15.30 -3.03 -5.67
C GLN A 102 -14.30 -1.91 -5.34
N LYS A 103 -14.54 -0.71 -5.90
CA LYS A 103 -13.70 0.47 -5.63
C LYS A 103 -13.63 0.81 -4.14
N LEU A 104 -14.76 0.81 -3.42
CA LEU A 104 -14.78 1.11 -1.99
C LEU A 104 -14.03 0.04 -1.17
N MET A 105 -14.09 -1.23 -1.60
CA MET A 105 -13.32 -2.31 -0.98
C MET A 105 -11.82 -2.16 -1.23
N GLU A 106 -11.42 -1.75 -2.44
CA GLU A 106 -10.02 -1.43 -2.79
C GLU A 106 -9.50 -0.23 -1.98
N ASP A 107 -10.26 0.87 -1.93
CA ASP A 107 -9.92 2.08 -1.16
C ASP A 107 -9.79 1.77 0.35
N SER A 108 -10.55 0.79 0.84
CA SER A 108 -10.49 0.31 2.24
C SER A 108 -9.39 -0.74 2.47
N ILE A 109 -8.62 -1.12 1.43
CA ILE A 109 -7.62 -2.19 1.47
C ILE A 109 -8.23 -3.52 1.99
N LEU A 110 -9.52 -3.74 1.71
CA LEU A 110 -10.24 -4.95 2.13
C LEU A 110 -9.93 -6.14 1.21
N VAL A 111 -9.52 -5.84 -0.03
CA VAL A 111 -9.03 -6.79 -1.03
C VAL A 111 -7.77 -6.19 -1.66
N MET A 112 -6.69 -6.97 -1.70
CA MET A 112 -5.50 -6.64 -2.48
C MET A 112 -5.56 -7.39 -3.80
N ILE A 113 -5.46 -6.66 -4.91
CA ILE A 113 -5.28 -7.24 -6.25
C ILE A 113 -3.83 -7.76 -6.33
N ASP A 114 -3.61 -8.82 -7.12
CA ASP A 114 -2.30 -9.45 -7.28
C ASP A 114 -1.19 -8.42 -7.51
N TYR A 115 -0.06 -8.62 -6.84
CA TYR A 115 1.03 -7.65 -6.79
C TYR A 115 1.56 -7.34 -8.19
N ASP A 116 1.55 -8.34 -9.09
CA ASP A 116 1.97 -8.19 -10.48
C ASP A 116 1.02 -7.28 -11.28
N ASP A 117 -0.29 -7.35 -11.04
CA ASP A 117 -1.27 -6.44 -11.66
C ASP A 117 -1.14 -5.02 -11.08
N ALA A 118 -0.87 -4.89 -9.78
CA ALA A 118 -0.63 -3.59 -9.15
C ALA A 118 0.68 -2.94 -9.62
N LEU A 119 1.75 -3.73 -9.79
CA LEU A 119 3.06 -3.30 -10.29
C LEU A 119 2.99 -2.94 -11.78
N ALA A 120 2.31 -3.76 -12.59
CA ALA A 120 2.07 -3.47 -14.01
C ALA A 120 1.27 -2.18 -14.18
N ASN A 121 0.17 -2.00 -13.45
CA ASN A 121 -0.60 -0.76 -13.49
C ASN A 121 0.19 0.45 -12.93
N GLY A 122 1.01 0.25 -11.91
CA GLY A 122 1.94 1.26 -11.38
C GLY A 122 2.99 1.69 -12.42
N TYR A 123 3.63 0.72 -13.06
CA TYR A 123 4.62 0.91 -14.11
C TYR A 123 4.02 1.57 -15.36
N ILE A 124 2.84 1.13 -15.81
CA ILE A 124 2.12 1.74 -16.94
C ILE A 124 1.79 3.20 -16.62
N ARG A 125 1.25 3.50 -15.43
CA ARG A 125 0.97 4.88 -15.02
C ARG A 125 2.23 5.75 -14.98
N MET A 126 3.35 5.21 -14.49
CA MET A 126 4.60 5.95 -14.41
C MET A 126 5.22 6.17 -15.79
N SER A 127 5.22 5.15 -16.65
CA SER A 127 5.72 5.21 -18.02
C SER A 127 4.92 6.23 -18.85
N ASN A 128 3.59 6.23 -18.74
CA ASN A 128 2.75 7.22 -19.41
C ASN A 128 3.08 8.66 -18.99
N LYS A 129 3.33 8.89 -17.69
CA LYS A 129 3.74 10.22 -17.20
C LYS A 129 5.10 10.66 -17.75
N ILE A 130 6.06 9.74 -17.84
CA ILE A 130 7.38 10.02 -18.42
C ILE A 130 7.24 10.36 -19.90
N ASP A 131 6.44 9.61 -20.64
CA ASP A 131 6.15 9.87 -22.05
C ASP A 131 5.50 11.24 -22.27
N ASP A 132 4.56 11.62 -21.41
CA ASP A 132 3.90 12.92 -21.49
C ASP A 132 4.88 14.07 -21.22
N ILE A 133 5.77 13.93 -20.24
CA ILE A 133 6.83 14.90 -19.95
C ILE A 133 7.77 15.01 -21.16
N ALA A 134 8.20 13.89 -21.73
CA ALA A 134 9.08 13.87 -22.90
C ALA A 134 8.43 14.53 -24.12
N LYS A 135 7.14 14.27 -24.37
CA LYS A 135 6.37 14.92 -25.45
C LYS A 135 6.26 16.42 -25.24
N GLN A 136 5.99 16.88 -24.01
CA GLN A 136 5.91 18.30 -23.69
C GLN A 136 7.24 19.02 -23.92
N ASP A 137 8.36 18.40 -23.55
CA ASP A 137 9.69 18.96 -23.79
C ASP A 137 10.04 19.02 -25.27
N ILE A 138 9.68 17.99 -26.05
CA ILE A 138 9.85 18.00 -27.51
C ILE A 138 9.00 19.12 -28.14
N LEU A 139 7.73 19.27 -27.74
CA LEU A 139 6.86 20.34 -28.25
C LEU A 139 7.44 21.73 -27.96
N LYS A 140 7.83 22.00 -26.71
CA LYS A 140 8.45 23.28 -26.33
C LYS A 140 9.70 23.58 -27.15
N ASN A 141 10.55 22.58 -27.37
CA ASN A 141 11.76 22.75 -28.16
C ASN A 141 11.46 23.03 -29.65
N LEU A 142 10.43 22.40 -30.22
CA LEU A 142 9.98 22.68 -31.58
C LEU A 142 9.37 24.08 -31.71
N GLU A 143 8.61 24.53 -30.72
CA GLU A 143 8.05 25.89 -30.67
C GLU A 143 9.16 26.95 -30.59
N MET A 144 10.13 26.77 -29.70
CA MET A 144 11.29 27.66 -29.60
C MET A 144 12.12 27.71 -30.89
N ARG A 145 12.25 26.58 -31.61
CA ARG A 145 12.94 26.55 -32.91
C ARG A 145 12.18 27.34 -33.97
N LYS A 146 10.87 27.16 -34.08
CA LYS A 146 10.02 27.92 -35.00
C LYS A 146 10.06 29.42 -34.71
N GLU A 147 10.16 29.81 -33.43
CA GLU A 147 10.26 31.20 -33.02
C GLU A 147 11.64 31.81 -33.37
N LYS A 148 12.72 31.04 -33.18
CA LYS A 148 14.09 31.45 -33.58
C LYS A 148 14.27 31.56 -35.09
N GLU A 149 13.65 30.67 -35.86
CA GLU A 149 13.61 30.73 -37.32
C GLU A 149 12.82 31.95 -37.83
N LYS A 150 11.69 32.26 -37.19
CA LYS A 150 10.94 33.51 -37.46
C LYS A 150 11.76 34.77 -37.14
N ASN A 151 12.61 34.71 -36.11
CA ASN A 151 13.45 35.82 -35.68
C ASN A 151 14.83 35.88 -36.38
N GLY A 152 15.07 35.06 -37.42
CA GLY A 152 16.21 35.21 -38.33
C GLY A 152 17.59 34.79 -37.81
N PHE A 153 17.67 34.06 -36.69
CA PHE A 153 18.96 33.58 -36.16
C PHE A 153 19.41 32.30 -36.87
N VAL A 154 20.32 32.42 -37.84
CA VAL A 154 21.00 31.29 -38.51
C VAL A 154 22.34 31.03 -37.83
N TYR A 155 22.55 29.84 -37.28
CA TYR A 155 23.86 29.41 -36.75
C TYR A 155 24.86 29.27 -37.91
N ARG A 156 25.94 30.07 -37.90
CA ARG A 156 27.12 29.78 -38.72
C ARG A 156 27.84 28.58 -38.09
N LYS A 157 28.11 27.58 -38.94
CA LYS A 157 28.94 26.40 -38.62
C LYS A 157 30.34 26.81 -38.16
#